data_AF-A0A351J0Q8-F1
#
_entry.id   AF-A0A351J0Q8-F1
#
_cell.length_a   1.000
_cell.length_b   1.000
_cell.length_c   1.000
_cell.angle_alpha   90.00
_cell.angle_beta   90.00
_cell.angle_gamma   90.00
#
_symmetry.space_group_name_H-M   'P 1'
#
loop_
_entity.id
_entity.type
_entity.pdbx_description
1 polymer ?
#
loop_
_entity_poly.entity_id
_entity_poly.type
_entity_poly.pdbx_seq_one_letter_code
_entity_poly.pdbx_strand_id
1 'polypeptide(L)' 'VSSKRTVRWLERCKIAHDELVKGEQVVNPRQLLFGINQGSTFDDIRIDHMKTIAALDLDGYAIGGLAVGETTEEMYRIIE' A
#
# COMPACT_ATOMS: atom_id res chain seq x y z
N VAL A 1 -2.77 -7.34 14.21
CA VAL A 1 -2.24 -7.96 12.97
C VAL A 1 -1.50 -6.91 12.16
N SER A 2 -0.41 -7.27 11.46
CA SER A 2 0.50 -6.33 10.79
C SER A 2 -0.18 -5.49 9.70
N SER A 3 -1.08 -6.08 8.91
CA SER A 3 -1.84 -5.41 7.84
C SER A 3 -2.63 -4.19 8.34
N LYS A 4 -3.35 -4.30 9.47
CA LYS A 4 -4.06 -3.16 10.09
C LYS A 4 -3.14 -2.02 10.50
N ARG A 5 -1.87 -2.30 10.84
CA ARG A 5 -0.88 -1.26 11.15
C ARG A 5 -0.43 -0.55 9.88
N THR A 6 -0.26 -1.27 8.78
CA THR A 6 0.03 -0.69 7.46
C THR A 6 -1.06 0.29 7.03
N VAL A 7 -2.35 -0.02 7.25
CA VAL A 7 -3.45 0.92 6.99
C VAL A 7 -3.27 2.23 7.76
N ARG A 8 -3.07 2.16 9.09
CA ARG A 8 -2.87 3.36 9.92
C ARG A 8 -1.63 4.17 9.52
N TRP A 9 -0.59 3.52 9.02
CA TRP A 9 0.58 4.21 8.48
C TRP A 9 0.28 4.88 7.15
N LEU A 10 -0.45 4.22 6.25
CA LEU A 10 -0.84 4.78 4.98
C LEU A 10 -1.74 6.01 5.13
N GLU A 11 -2.69 5.99 6.08
CA GLU A 11 -3.51 7.16 6.43
C GLU A 11 -2.64 8.35 6.84
N ARG A 12 -1.64 8.13 7.70
CA ARG A 12 -0.68 9.16 8.11
C ARG A 12 0.18 9.65 6.93
N CYS A 13 0.60 8.73 6.05
CA CYS A 13 1.35 9.09 4.84
C CYS A 13 0.51 9.95 3.89
N LYS A 14 -0.78 9.65 3.72
CA LYS A 14 -1.68 10.45 2.88
C LYS A 14 -1.82 11.88 3.40
N ILE A 15 -2.06 12.04 4.71
CA ILE A 15 -2.15 13.37 5.34
C ILE A 15 -0.85 14.15 5.12
N ALA A 16 0.29 13.55 5.44
CA ALA A 16 1.59 14.23 5.29
C ALA A 16 1.91 14.55 3.83
N HIS A 17 1.59 13.66 2.90
CA HIS A 17 1.79 13.88 1.46
C HIS A 17 0.92 15.04 0.94
N ASP A 18 -0.36 15.07 1.32
CA ASP A 18 -1.29 16.15 0.94
C ASP A 18 -0.81 17.53 1.42
N GLU A 19 -0.19 17.61 2.60
CA GLU A 19 0.44 18.83 3.12
C GLU A 19 1.72 19.18 2.36
N LEU A 20 2.59 18.20 2.11
CA LEU A 20 3.87 18.40 1.43
C LEU A 20 3.70 18.91 -0.01
N VAL A 21 2.75 18.35 -0.77
CA VAL A 21 2.55 18.74 -2.18
C VAL A 21 1.92 20.13 -2.33
N LYS A 22 1.30 20.66 -1.28
CA LYS A 22 0.70 22.01 -1.23
C LYS A 22 1.58 23.06 -0.56
N GLY A 23 2.68 22.67 0.06
CA GLY A 23 3.54 23.55 0.85
C GLY A 23 4.33 24.55 0.00
N GLU A 24 4.68 25.70 0.59
CA GLU A 24 5.44 26.77 -0.09
C GLU A 24 6.86 26.34 -0.49
N GLN A 25 7.43 25.34 0.20
CA GLN A 25 8.77 24.79 -0.06
C GLN A 25 8.72 23.43 -0.78
N VAL A 26 7.67 23.16 -1.55
CA VAL A 26 7.48 21.88 -2.22
C VAL A 26 8.60 21.61 -3.24
N VAL A 27 9.33 20.51 -3.06
CA VAL A 27 10.39 20.09 -3.99
C VAL A 27 9.79 19.44 -5.24
N ASN A 28 8.73 18.65 -5.09
CA ASN A 28 8.02 18.01 -6.18
C ASN A 28 6.50 18.04 -5.97
N PRO A 29 5.77 19.00 -6.55
CA PRO A 29 4.32 19.11 -6.39
C PRO A 29 3.52 18.02 -7.12
N ARG A 30 4.19 17.19 -7.94
CA ARG A 30 3.57 16.06 -8.65
C ARG A 30 4.09 14.71 -8.13
N GLN A 31 4.59 14.68 -6.90
CA GLN A 31 4.97 13.42 -6.27
C GLN A 31 3.73 12.54 -6.14
N LEU A 32 3.80 11.31 -6.62
CA LEU A 32 2.72 10.33 -6.49
C LEU A 32 2.84 9.58 -5.16
N LEU A 33 1.71 9.19 -4.59
CA LEU A 33 1.62 8.35 -3.40
C LEU A 33 1.00 6.99 -3.75
N PHE A 34 1.71 5.91 -3.39
CA PHE A 34 1.26 4.54 -3.65
C PHE A 34 0.94 3.83 -2.34
N GLY A 35 -0.21 3.16 -2.29
CA GLY A 35 -0.54 2.22 -1.22
C GLY A 35 0.17 0.88 -1.42
N ILE A 36 0.38 0.12 -0.34
CA ILE A 36 1.03 -1.20 -0.42
C ILE A 36 0.11 -2.26 0.16
N ASN A 37 -0.43 -3.15 -0.69
CA ASN A 37 -1.22 -4.27 -0.24
C ASN A 37 -0.35 -5.28 0.55
N GLN A 38 -0.84 -5.70 1.71
CA GLN A 38 -0.16 -6.60 2.65
C GLN A 38 -1.09 -7.76 3.01
N GLY A 39 -0.50 -8.90 3.36
CA GLY A 39 -1.27 -10.10 3.71
C GLY A 39 -0.52 -11.42 3.63
N SER A 40 0.80 -11.40 3.36
CA SER A 40 1.59 -12.61 3.11
C SER A 40 0.92 -13.46 2.00
N THR A 41 0.84 -14.78 2.15
CA THR A 41 0.19 -15.69 1.19
C THR A 41 -1.27 -16.00 1.56
N PHE A 42 -1.92 -15.17 2.40
CA PHE A 42 -3.31 -15.34 2.84
C PHE A 42 -4.29 -14.48 2.01
N ASP A 43 -5.15 -15.14 1.24
CA ASP A 43 -6.05 -14.49 0.28
C ASP A 43 -7.09 -13.60 0.96
N ASP A 44 -7.67 -14.06 2.07
CA ASP A 44 -8.65 -13.30 2.85
C ASP A 44 -8.08 -11.98 3.37
N ILE A 45 -6.86 -12.02 3.90
CA ILE A 45 -6.16 -10.83 4.39
C ILE A 45 -5.80 -9.90 3.22
N ARG A 46 -5.32 -10.43 2.09
CA ARG A 46 -4.98 -9.66 0.88
C ARG A 46 -6.21 -8.93 0.34
N ILE A 47 -7.36 -9.61 0.26
CA ILE A 47 -8.61 -9.05 -0.25
C ILE A 47 -9.13 -7.97 0.71
N ASP A 48 -9.20 -8.26 2.01
CA ASP A 48 -9.74 -7.32 3.00
C ASP A 48 -8.86 -6.08 3.15
N HIS A 49 -7.54 -6.26 3.15
CA HIS A 49 -6.58 -5.16 3.18
C HIS A 49 -6.65 -4.31 1.91
N MET A 50 -6.76 -4.92 0.73
CA MET A 50 -6.91 -4.18 -0.54
C MET A 50 -8.19 -3.35 -0.56
N LYS A 51 -9.33 -3.93 -0.18
CA LYS A 51 -10.60 -3.19 -0.06
C LYS A 51 -10.47 -1.97 0.84
N THR A 52 -9.77 -2.13 1.96
CA THR A 52 -9.54 -1.05 2.92
C THR A 52 -8.69 0.08 2.34
N ILE A 53 -7.53 -0.22 1.75
CA ILE A 53 -6.62 0.83 1.24
C ILE A 53 -7.09 1.43 -0.08
N ALA A 54 -7.86 0.70 -0.89
CA ALA A 54 -8.44 1.20 -2.13
C ALA A 54 -9.40 2.39 -1.89
N ALA A 55 -10.08 2.40 -0.74
CA ALA A 55 -10.97 3.49 -0.35
C ALA A 55 -10.24 4.83 -0.09
N LEU A 56 -8.91 4.83 0.00
CA LEU A 56 -8.10 6.03 0.20
C LEU A 56 -7.79 6.79 -1.11
N ASP A 57 -8.17 6.23 -2.27
CA ASP A 57 -8.05 6.83 -3.60
C ASP A 57 -6.67 7.44 -3.87
N LEU A 58 -5.67 6.57 -3.89
CA LEU A 58 -4.26 6.90 -4.13
C LEU A 58 -3.90 6.79 -5.61
N ASP A 59 -2.75 7.36 -5.99
CA ASP A 59 -2.27 7.36 -7.39
C ASP A 59 -1.97 5.94 -7.91
N GLY A 60 -1.73 4.99 -7.01
CA GLY A 60 -1.51 3.60 -7.37
C GLY A 60 -1.37 2.68 -6.15
N TYR A 61 -1.28 1.38 -6.43
CA TYR A 61 -1.18 0.35 -5.40
C TYR A 61 -0.17 -0.72 -5.79
N ALA A 62 0.73 -1.06 -4.87
CA ALA A 62 1.74 -2.10 -5.04
C ALA A 62 1.35 -3.36 -4.27
N ILE A 63 1.88 -4.52 -4.69
CA ILE A 63 1.75 -5.79 -3.98
C ILE A 63 3.02 -5.99 -3.13
N GLY A 64 2.91 -5.81 -1.82
CA GLY A 64 4.04 -5.94 -0.89
C GLY A 64 4.16 -7.35 -0.31
N GLY A 65 5.37 -7.68 0.19
CA GLY A 65 5.62 -8.90 0.94
C GLY A 65 5.50 -10.18 0.10
N LEU A 66 5.92 -10.11 -1.17
CA LEU A 66 5.95 -11.25 -2.11
C LEU A 66 7.35 -11.64 -2.65
N ALA A 67 8.40 -11.15 -2.00
CA ALA A 67 9.80 -11.43 -2.37
C ALA A 67 10.62 -11.68 -1.10
N VAL A 68 10.12 -12.57 -0.25
CA VAL A 68 10.60 -12.79 1.12
C VAL A 68 10.99 -14.23 1.42
N GLY A 69 10.89 -15.13 0.44
CA GLY A 69 11.37 -16.52 0.50
C GLY A 69 10.31 -17.59 0.26
N GLU A 70 9.09 -17.20 -0.12
CA GLU A 70 8.08 -18.09 -0.67
C GLU A 70 8.52 -18.74 -1.98
N THR A 71 7.81 -19.78 -2.40
CA THR A 71 8.03 -20.36 -3.73
C THR A 71 7.54 -19.42 -4.83
N THR A 72 8.14 -19.52 -6.01
CA THR A 72 7.67 -18.82 -7.22
C THR A 72 6.19 -19.12 -7.50
N GLU A 73 5.75 -20.35 -7.26
CA GLU A 73 4.34 -20.76 -7.42
C GLU A 73 3.41 -20.01 -6.45
N GLU A 74 3.76 -19.94 -5.16
CA GLU A 74 2.98 -19.18 -4.18
C GLU A 74 2.94 -17.69 -4.48
N MET A 75 4.06 -17.11 -4.94
CA MET A 75 4.12 -15.73 -5.37
C MET A 75 3.12 -15.47 -6.51
N TYR A 76 3.14 -16.29 -7.57
CA TYR A 76 2.22 -16.12 -8.70
C TYR A 76 0.77 -16.38 -8.31
N ARG A 77 0.47 -17.34 -7.43
CA ARG A 77 -0.89 -17.59 -6.91
C ARG A 77 -1.50 -16.36 -6.22
N ILE A 78 -0.67 -15.48 -5.64
CA ILE A 78 -1.15 -14.24 -5.01
C ILE A 78 -1.27 -13.09 -6.04
N ILE A 79 -0.53 -13.14 -7.14
CA ILE A 79 -0.50 -12.08 -8.17
C ILE A 79 -1.61 -12.28 -9.21
N GLU A 80 -1.85 -13.51 -9.62
CA GLU A 80 -2.80 -13.91 -10.69
C GLU A 80 -4.20 -14.23 -10.16
#